data_AF-A0A1J3HLS7-F1
#
_entry.id   AF-A0A1J3HLS7-F1
#
_cell.length_a   1.000
_cell.length_b   1.000
_cell.length_c   1.000
_cell.angle_alpha   90.00
_cell.angle_beta   90.00
_cell.angle_gamma   90.00
#
_symmetry.space_group_name_H-M   'P 1'
#
loop_
_entity.id
_entity.type
_entity.pdbx_description
1 polymer ?
#
loop_
_entity_poly.entity_id
_entity_poly.type
_entity_poly.pdbx_seq_one_letter_code
_entity_poly.pdbx_strand_id
1 'polypeptide(L)'
;MSSSDGIPSSLNSDATSGVSSELIHLKNLAVELTETFGRKLNVDLRSFIRKTTTSKDQIRASIRCIRKCLVCFEDSLAAHGAGLEYDVERPIVDSHEVLGRDQLRSNAKSLLNFLKNHIFELYASTFSPDDTSLMQDVRSKMSLMRKDIMECSLLVDRVIMEGYDCDSSTPEESTSEEDD
;
A
#
# COMPACT_ATOMS: atom_id res chain seq x y z
N MET A 1 -3.09 -32.38 63.20
CA MET A 1 -1.80 -31.88 62.66
C MET A 1 -1.41 -32.84 61.56
N SER A 2 -1.46 -32.54 60.27
CA SER A 2 -1.54 -31.25 59.58
C SER A 2 -2.27 -31.46 58.26
N SER A 3 -3.20 -30.55 57.94
CA SER A 3 -3.68 -30.32 56.58
C SER A 3 -2.57 -29.61 55.82
N SER A 4 -2.21 -30.11 54.64
CA SER A 4 -1.46 -29.31 53.67
C SER A 4 -2.36 -29.13 52.45
N ASP A 5 -2.75 -27.87 52.28
CA ASP A 5 -3.61 -27.36 51.23
C ASP A 5 -3.03 -27.62 49.84
N GLY A 6 -3.91 -28.05 48.94
CA GLY A 6 -3.65 -28.09 47.52
C GLY A 6 -3.54 -26.68 46.96
N ILE A 7 -2.50 -26.43 46.18
CA ILE A 7 -2.45 -25.29 45.28
C ILE A 7 -2.96 -25.78 43.91
N PRO A 8 -4.10 -25.28 43.41
CA PRO A 8 -4.53 -25.60 42.06
C PRO A 8 -3.68 -24.82 41.06
N SER A 9 -2.80 -25.53 40.36
CA SER A 9 -2.10 -25.05 39.16
C SER A 9 -3.08 -24.98 37.98
N SER A 10 -3.93 -23.96 37.93
CA SER A 10 -4.76 -23.70 36.76
C SER A 10 -4.98 -22.21 36.62
N LEU A 11 -4.18 -21.57 35.77
CA LEU A 11 -4.35 -20.23 35.20
C LEU A 11 -3.08 -19.95 34.38
N ASN A 12 -3.09 -20.30 33.08
CA ASN A 12 -2.21 -19.68 32.04
C ASN A 12 -2.32 -20.32 30.64
N SER A 13 -3.07 -21.42 30.46
CA SER A 13 -3.21 -22.08 29.15
C SER A 13 -4.13 -21.35 28.17
N ASP A 14 -5.08 -20.54 28.64
CA ASP A 14 -6.08 -19.90 27.77
C ASP A 14 -5.60 -18.58 27.13
N ALA A 15 -4.83 -17.78 27.87
CA ALA A 15 -4.34 -16.49 27.37
C ALA A 15 -3.27 -16.65 26.27
N THR A 16 -2.44 -17.68 26.38
CA THR A 16 -1.40 -18.00 25.39
C THR A 16 -1.98 -18.59 24.10
N SER A 17 -3.06 -19.38 24.22
CA SER A 17 -3.87 -19.87 23.09
C SER A 17 -4.52 -18.72 22.30
N GLY A 18 -5.13 -17.76 22.99
CA GLY A 18 -5.77 -16.60 22.36
C GLY A 18 -4.80 -15.69 21.61
N VAL A 19 -3.63 -15.39 22.20
CA VAL A 19 -2.58 -14.57 21.58
C VAL A 19 -2.01 -15.26 20.32
N SER A 20 -1.80 -16.57 20.38
CA SER A 20 -1.35 -17.36 19.22
C SER A 20 -2.38 -17.34 18.08
N SER A 21 -3.68 -17.50 18.38
CA SER A 21 -4.74 -17.45 17.36
C SER A 21 -4.89 -16.07 16.72
N GLU A 22 -4.74 -14.99 17.48
CA GLU A 22 -4.84 -13.63 16.95
C GLU A 22 -3.65 -13.31 16.03
N LEU A 23 -2.44 -13.70 16.43
CA LEU A 23 -1.24 -13.52 15.61
C LEU A 23 -1.38 -14.22 14.26
N ILE A 24 -1.84 -15.48 14.25
CA ILE A 24 -2.10 -16.25 13.02
C ILE A 24 -3.12 -15.51 12.13
N HIS A 25 -4.21 -15.00 12.73
CA HIS A 25 -5.21 -14.25 11.99
C HIS A 25 -4.63 -12.99 11.34
N LEU A 26 -3.84 -12.20 12.08
CA LEU A 26 -3.22 -10.97 11.57
C LEU A 26 -2.18 -11.27 10.47
N LYS A 27 -1.41 -12.36 10.59
CA LYS A 27 -0.50 -12.82 9.53
C LYS A 27 -1.25 -13.19 8.26
N ASN A 28 -2.34 -13.96 8.37
CA ASN A 28 -3.17 -14.32 7.22
C ASN A 28 -3.77 -13.09 6.54
N LEU A 29 -4.23 -12.11 7.33
CA LEU A 29 -4.75 -10.87 6.81
C LEU A 29 -3.68 -10.04 6.09
N ALA A 30 -2.45 -10.00 6.61
CA ALA A 30 -1.33 -9.32 5.94
C ALA A 30 -1.06 -9.93 4.55
N VAL A 31 -1.03 -11.26 4.48
CA VAL A 31 -0.88 -12.00 3.21
C VAL A 31 -2.03 -11.68 2.27
N GLU A 32 -3.28 -11.75 2.73
CA GLU A 32 -4.45 -11.47 1.89
C GLU A 32 -4.43 -10.04 1.32
N LEU A 33 -4.14 -9.04 2.16
CA LEU A 33 -4.06 -7.64 1.74
C LEU A 33 -2.95 -7.43 0.70
N THR A 34 -1.77 -7.99 0.96
CA THR A 34 -0.61 -7.82 0.08
C THR A 34 -0.78 -8.53 -1.25
N GLU A 35 -1.32 -9.76 -1.25
CA GLU A 35 -1.64 -10.50 -2.47
C GLU A 35 -2.74 -9.81 -3.29
N THR A 36 -3.79 -9.30 -2.64
CA THR A 36 -4.90 -8.63 -3.31
C THR A 36 -4.43 -7.37 -4.02
N PHE A 37 -3.66 -6.52 -3.33
CA PHE A 37 -3.12 -5.31 -3.94
C PHE A 37 -2.02 -5.62 -4.97
N GLY A 38 -1.17 -6.61 -4.70
CA GLY A 38 -0.18 -7.10 -5.65
C GLY A 38 -0.82 -7.58 -6.96
N ARG A 39 -1.98 -8.26 -6.90
CA ARG A 39 -2.77 -8.63 -8.07
C ARG A 39 -3.29 -7.40 -8.81
N LYS A 40 -3.84 -6.42 -8.10
CA LYS A 40 -4.34 -5.17 -8.68
C LYS A 40 -3.26 -4.42 -9.46
N LEU A 41 -2.05 -4.33 -8.92
CA LEU A 41 -0.90 -3.74 -9.62
C LEU A 41 -0.50 -4.57 -10.85
N ASN A 42 -0.40 -5.89 -10.71
CA ASN A 42 0.10 -6.79 -11.75
C ASN A 42 -0.85 -7.03 -12.92
N VAL A 43 -2.16 -7.03 -12.63
CA VAL A 43 -3.20 -7.42 -13.58
C VAL A 43 -3.92 -6.16 -14.04
N ASP A 44 -4.59 -5.45 -13.13
CA ASP A 44 -5.55 -4.42 -13.50
C ASP A 44 -4.84 -3.17 -14.03
N LEU A 45 -3.95 -2.58 -13.21
CA LEU A 45 -3.24 -1.36 -13.59
C LEU A 45 -2.27 -1.60 -14.76
N ARG A 46 -1.57 -2.73 -14.74
CA ARG A 46 -0.69 -3.13 -15.86
C ARG A 46 -1.47 -3.30 -17.16
N SER A 47 -2.63 -3.94 -17.11
CA SER A 47 -3.50 -4.11 -18.28
C SER A 47 -3.99 -2.75 -18.77
N PHE A 48 -4.44 -1.88 -17.87
CA PHE A 48 -4.88 -0.53 -18.18
C PHE A 48 -3.82 0.30 -18.92
N ILE A 49 -2.58 0.30 -18.45
CA ILE A 49 -1.46 1.03 -19.11
C ILE A 49 -1.17 0.47 -20.52
N ARG A 50 -1.32 -0.86 -20.70
CA ARG A 50 -1.02 -1.54 -21.98
C ARG A 50 -2.14 -1.42 -23.01
N LYS A 51 -3.38 -1.17 -22.59
CA LYS A 51 -4.53 -1.05 -23.49
C LYS A 51 -4.29 0.07 -24.51
N THR A 52 -4.56 -0.22 -25.78
CA THR A 52 -4.39 0.72 -26.89
C THR A 52 -5.41 1.85 -26.86
N THR A 53 -6.57 1.59 -26.26
CA THR A 53 -7.69 2.53 -26.08
C THR A 53 -7.49 3.51 -24.92
N THR A 54 -6.53 3.29 -24.03
CA THR A 54 -6.24 4.20 -22.92
C THR A 54 -5.67 5.52 -23.46
N SER A 55 -6.28 6.63 -23.06
CA SER A 55 -5.90 7.97 -23.50
C SER A 55 -4.54 8.39 -22.93
N LYS A 56 -3.94 9.46 -23.49
CA LYS A 56 -2.68 10.02 -22.95
C LYS A 56 -2.87 10.49 -21.51
N ASP A 57 -3.99 11.16 -21.22
CA ASP A 57 -4.28 11.71 -19.90
C ASP A 57 -4.50 10.60 -18.88
N GLN A 58 -5.17 9.51 -19.25
CA GLN A 58 -5.30 8.33 -18.40
C GLN A 58 -3.95 7.67 -18.09
N ILE A 59 -3.00 7.67 -19.03
CA ILE A 59 -1.64 7.18 -18.77
C ILE A 59 -0.88 8.13 -17.82
N ARG A 60 -1.07 9.44 -17.95
CA ARG A 60 -0.50 10.44 -17.01
C ARG A 60 -1.08 10.31 -15.61
N ALA A 61 -2.40 10.18 -15.51
CA ALA A 61 -3.11 9.86 -14.27
C ALA A 61 -2.54 8.59 -13.61
N SER A 62 -2.27 7.55 -14.41
CA SER A 62 -1.62 6.33 -13.93
C SER A 62 -0.21 6.60 -13.38
N ILE A 63 0.60 7.40 -14.07
CA ILE A 63 1.94 7.81 -13.59
C ILE A 63 1.84 8.54 -12.25
N ARG A 64 0.93 9.51 -12.12
CA ARG A 64 0.70 10.27 -10.89
C ARG A 64 0.22 9.36 -9.75
N CYS A 65 -0.73 8.46 -10.03
CA CYS A 65 -1.19 7.45 -9.08
C CYS A 65 -0.06 6.58 -8.58
N ILE A 66 0.76 6.02 -9.47
CA ILE A 66 1.89 5.18 -9.07
C ILE A 66 2.87 5.97 -8.20
N ARG A 67 3.15 7.23 -8.53
CA ARG A 67 4.00 8.10 -7.71
C ARG A 67 3.40 8.35 -6.31
N LYS A 68 2.08 8.54 -6.19
CA LYS A 68 1.41 8.68 -4.89
C LYS A 68 1.51 7.40 -4.06
N CYS A 69 1.30 6.24 -4.68
CA CYS A 69 1.47 4.95 -4.00
C CYS A 69 2.92 4.76 -3.53
N LEU A 70 3.90 5.12 -4.37
CA LEU A 70 5.33 5.08 -4.00
C LEU A 70 5.60 5.90 -2.74
N VAL A 71 5.19 7.17 -2.73
CA VAL A 71 5.39 8.07 -1.59
C VAL A 71 4.71 7.53 -0.33
N CYS A 72 3.46 7.06 -0.45
CA CYS A 72 2.73 6.47 0.69
C CYS A 72 3.49 5.31 1.35
N PHE A 73 3.99 4.36 0.54
CA PHE A 73 4.77 3.24 1.10
C PHE A 73 6.16 3.65 1.57
N GLU A 74 6.84 4.56 0.87
CA GLU A 74 8.15 5.10 1.25
C GLU A 74 8.08 5.81 2.61
N ASP A 75 7.06 6.64 2.84
CA ASP A 75 6.83 7.36 4.10
C ASP A 75 6.60 6.39 5.26
N SER A 76 5.77 5.36 5.05
CA SER A 76 5.50 4.34 6.06
C SER A 76 6.72 3.46 6.36
N LEU A 77 7.53 3.12 5.36
CA LEU A 77 8.80 2.42 5.53
C LEU A 77 9.79 3.26 6.33
N ALA A 78 9.96 4.53 5.95
CA ALA A 78 10.86 5.46 6.63
C ALA A 78 10.48 5.66 8.10
N ALA A 79 9.18 5.76 8.40
CA ALA A 79 8.68 5.83 9.77
C ALA A 79 9.02 4.59 10.63
N HIS A 80 9.29 3.45 9.98
CA HIS A 80 9.72 2.20 10.63
C HIS A 80 11.23 1.96 10.55
N GLY A 81 12.01 2.96 10.10
CA GLY A 81 13.46 2.83 9.93
C GLY A 81 13.85 1.86 8.82
N ALA A 82 12.92 1.50 7.94
CA ALA A 82 13.16 0.69 6.76
C ALA A 82 13.34 1.62 5.54
N GLY A 83 14.28 1.28 4.67
CA GLY A 83 14.55 2.01 3.45
C GLY A 83 15.09 1.06 2.38
N LEU A 84 15.00 1.48 1.13
CA LEU A 84 15.68 0.77 0.05
C LEU A 84 17.19 0.81 0.26
N GLU A 85 17.86 -0.27 -0.16
CA GLU A 85 19.31 -0.28 -0.27
C GLU A 85 19.78 0.82 -1.24
N TYR A 86 20.98 1.35 -0.99
CA TYR A 86 21.55 2.49 -1.74
C TYR A 86 21.64 2.28 -3.25
N ASP A 87 21.62 1.03 -3.72
CA ASP A 87 21.78 0.69 -5.14
C ASP A 87 20.45 0.68 -5.94
N VAL A 88 19.31 0.88 -5.28
CA VAL A 88 17.99 0.83 -5.95
C VAL A 88 17.53 2.24 -6.34
N GLU A 89 17.90 2.66 -7.55
CA GLU A 89 17.56 4.00 -8.05
C GLU A 89 16.12 4.10 -8.56
N ARG A 90 15.39 5.12 -8.10
CA ARG A 90 14.04 5.43 -8.57
C ARG A 90 14.06 5.91 -10.02
N PRO A 91 13.21 5.37 -10.91
CA PRO A 91 13.13 5.83 -12.28
C PRO A 91 12.77 7.33 -12.35
N ILE A 92 13.67 8.13 -12.93
CA ILE A 92 13.38 9.51 -13.29
C ILE A 92 12.48 9.48 -14.51
N VAL A 93 11.18 9.63 -14.29
CA VAL A 93 10.20 9.68 -15.37
C VAL A 93 9.59 11.05 -15.47
N ASP A 94 9.40 11.49 -16.70
CA ASP A 94 8.69 12.70 -17.05
C ASP A 94 7.19 12.39 -17.29
N SER A 95 6.32 13.34 -16.97
CA SER A 95 4.88 13.29 -17.25
C SER A 95 4.38 14.50 -18.06
N HIS A 96 5.28 15.32 -18.61
CA HIS A 96 4.95 16.53 -19.36
C HIS A 96 4.01 16.28 -20.57
N GLU A 97 3.28 17.33 -20.95
CA GLU A 97 2.25 17.27 -22.00
C GLU A 97 2.80 16.88 -23.38
N VAL A 98 4.06 17.21 -23.64
CA VAL A 98 4.74 17.04 -24.93
C VAL A 98 5.06 15.57 -25.22
N LEU A 99 5.11 14.71 -24.20
CA LEU A 99 5.49 13.30 -24.40
C LEU A 99 4.50 12.54 -25.28
N GLY A 100 5.06 11.71 -26.17
CA GLY A 100 4.29 10.75 -26.97
C GLY A 100 3.65 9.66 -26.12
N ARG A 101 2.60 9.01 -26.64
CA ARG A 101 1.85 7.98 -25.91
C ARG A 101 2.73 6.80 -25.51
N ASP A 102 3.63 6.36 -26.39
CA ASP A 102 4.51 5.22 -26.12
C ASP A 102 5.56 5.53 -25.06
N GLN A 103 6.07 6.77 -25.04
CA GLN A 103 6.96 7.24 -23.98
C GLN A 103 6.23 7.27 -22.63
N LEU A 104 5.00 7.80 -22.59
CA LEU A 104 4.18 7.78 -21.37
C LEU A 104 3.93 6.36 -20.87
N ARG A 105 3.63 5.40 -21.78
CA ARG A 105 3.48 3.99 -21.40
C ARG A 105 4.77 3.38 -20.87
N SER A 106 5.90 3.70 -21.48
CA SER A 106 7.22 3.26 -21.01
C SER A 106 7.50 3.77 -19.60
N ASN A 107 7.26 5.05 -19.36
CA ASN A 107 7.42 5.70 -18.06
C ASN A 107 6.51 5.06 -16.99
N ALA A 108 5.22 4.88 -17.30
CA ALA A 108 4.27 4.24 -16.40
C ALA A 108 4.68 2.79 -16.08
N LYS A 109 5.17 2.03 -17.07
CA LYS A 109 5.66 0.66 -16.88
C LYS A 109 6.90 0.62 -15.98
N SER A 110 7.86 1.51 -16.19
CA SER A 110 9.08 1.58 -15.37
C SER A 110 8.74 1.89 -13.91
N LEU A 111 7.88 2.88 -13.67
CA LEU A 111 7.40 3.19 -12.33
C LEU A 111 6.62 2.03 -11.69
N LEU A 112 5.70 1.41 -12.43
CA LEU A 112 4.91 0.30 -11.91
C LEU A 112 5.79 -0.89 -11.51
N ASN A 113 6.81 -1.19 -12.34
CA ASN A 113 7.78 -2.22 -12.02
C ASN A 113 8.60 -1.87 -10.78
N PHE A 114 9.03 -0.61 -10.66
CA PHE A 114 9.77 -0.16 -9.49
C PHE A 114 8.94 -0.26 -8.20
N LEU A 115 7.71 0.25 -8.23
CA LEU A 115 6.75 0.13 -7.13
C LEU A 115 6.58 -1.33 -6.71
N LYS A 116 6.33 -2.22 -7.66
CA LYS A 116 6.02 -3.61 -7.34
C LYS A 116 7.23 -4.40 -6.84
N ASN A 117 8.34 -4.34 -7.57
CA ASN A 117 9.49 -5.23 -7.37
C ASN A 117 10.46 -4.76 -6.29
N HIS A 118 10.32 -3.51 -5.83
CA HIS A 118 11.23 -2.94 -4.83
C HIS A 118 10.45 -2.42 -3.65
N ILE A 119 9.63 -1.39 -3.85
CA ILE A 119 8.97 -0.70 -2.73
C ILE A 119 7.91 -1.60 -2.07
N PHE A 120 6.99 -2.16 -2.84
CA PHE A 120 5.89 -2.94 -2.30
C PHE A 120 6.36 -4.29 -1.73
N GLU A 121 7.37 -4.90 -2.33
CA GLU A 121 7.99 -6.13 -1.81
C GLU A 121 8.72 -5.88 -0.48
N LEU A 122 9.49 -4.79 -0.38
CA LEU A 122 10.10 -4.36 0.87
C LEU A 122 9.05 -3.99 1.93
N TYR A 123 7.98 -3.30 1.53
CA TYR A 123 6.85 -2.96 2.38
C TYR A 123 6.19 -4.22 2.94
N ALA A 124 5.81 -5.17 2.09
CA ALA A 124 5.17 -6.41 2.51
C ALA A 124 6.04 -7.21 3.48
N SER A 125 7.36 -7.28 3.24
CA SER A 125 8.28 -8.01 4.13
C SER A 125 8.51 -7.30 5.47
N THR A 126 8.66 -5.97 5.48
CA THR A 126 8.88 -5.16 6.70
C THR A 126 7.69 -5.18 7.66
N PHE A 127 6.49 -5.16 7.09
CA PHE A 127 5.23 -5.11 7.84
C PHE A 127 4.64 -6.50 8.15
N SER A 128 5.21 -7.57 7.60
CA SER A 128 4.80 -8.93 7.91
C SER A 128 5.10 -9.26 9.38
N PRO A 129 4.12 -9.76 10.16
CA PRO A 129 4.35 -10.12 11.56
C PRO A 129 5.26 -11.36 11.69
N ASP A 130 6.33 -11.24 12.47
CA ASP A 130 7.14 -12.40 12.88
C ASP A 130 6.54 -13.09 14.13
N ASP A 131 6.96 -14.33 14.40
CA ASP A 131 6.43 -15.11 15.52
C ASP A 131 6.87 -14.59 16.90
N THR A 132 7.82 -13.67 16.92
CA THR A 132 8.42 -13.09 18.13
C THR A 132 7.93 -11.68 18.45
N SER A 133 7.13 -11.09 17.56
CA SER A 133 6.69 -9.71 17.61
C SER A 133 5.72 -9.48 18.76
N LEU A 134 5.84 -8.34 19.43
CA LEU A 134 4.85 -7.92 20.42
C LEU A 134 3.51 -7.67 19.72
N MET A 135 2.42 -8.24 20.24
CA MET A 135 1.09 -8.13 19.62
C MET A 135 0.63 -6.68 19.40
N GLN A 136 1.05 -5.74 20.25
CA GLN A 136 0.76 -4.33 20.07
C GLN A 136 1.42 -3.75 18.80
N ASP A 137 2.67 -4.15 18.53
CA ASP A 137 3.41 -3.73 17.34
C ASP A 137 2.79 -4.37 16.10
N VAL A 138 2.43 -5.65 16.18
CA VAL A 138 1.71 -6.37 15.11
C VAL A 138 0.42 -5.64 14.74
N ARG A 139 -0.41 -5.29 15.72
CA ARG A 139 -1.66 -4.56 15.49
C ARG A 139 -1.41 -3.19 14.88
N SER A 140 -0.39 -2.47 15.34
CA SER A 140 -0.04 -1.14 14.83
C SER A 140 0.42 -1.20 13.37
N LYS A 141 1.33 -2.13 13.05
CA LYS A 141 1.78 -2.43 11.68
C LYS A 141 0.61 -2.83 10.78
N MET A 142 -0.29 -3.70 11.26
CA MET A 142 -1.46 -4.13 10.49
C MET A 142 -2.46 -3.00 10.23
N SER A 143 -2.65 -2.10 11.20
CA SER A 143 -3.49 -0.93 11.00
C SER A 143 -2.93 -0.01 9.92
N LEU A 144 -1.60 0.20 9.91
CA LEU A 144 -0.94 1.01 8.90
C LEU A 144 -1.00 0.35 7.52
N MET A 145 -0.66 -0.95 7.45
CA MET A 145 -0.75 -1.73 6.21
C MET A 145 -2.14 -1.68 5.59
N ARG A 146 -3.19 -1.85 6.40
CA ARG A 146 -4.57 -1.75 5.90
C ARG A 146 -4.86 -0.36 5.35
N LYS A 147 -4.47 0.71 6.06
CA LYS A 147 -4.70 2.09 5.63
C LYS A 147 -4.02 2.35 4.28
N ASP A 148 -2.71 2.11 4.18
CA ASP A 148 -1.91 2.47 3.02
C ASP A 148 -2.35 1.67 1.78
N ILE A 149 -2.59 0.36 1.93
CA ILE A 149 -3.07 -0.49 0.85
C ILE A 149 -4.46 -0.07 0.38
N MET A 150 -5.38 0.27 1.30
CA MET A 150 -6.72 0.73 0.92
C MET A 150 -6.66 2.06 0.19
N GLU A 151 -5.88 3.02 0.68
CA GLU A 151 -5.71 4.33 0.04
C GLU A 151 -5.14 4.18 -1.39
N CYS A 152 -4.06 3.41 -1.52
CA CYS A 152 -3.44 3.13 -2.82
C CYS A 152 -4.39 2.36 -3.75
N SER A 153 -5.14 1.39 -3.22
CA SER A 153 -6.13 0.62 -4.01
C SER A 153 -7.22 1.54 -4.56
N LEU A 154 -7.74 2.46 -3.74
CA LEU A 154 -8.76 3.41 -4.16
C LEU A 154 -8.25 4.35 -5.26
N LEU A 155 -7.00 4.82 -5.16
CA LEU A 155 -6.38 5.62 -6.23
C LEU A 155 -6.32 4.85 -7.55
N VAL A 156 -5.89 3.58 -7.51
CA VAL A 156 -5.83 2.73 -8.69
C VAL A 156 -7.21 2.52 -9.31
N ASP A 157 -8.22 2.24 -8.47
CA ASP A 157 -9.60 2.05 -8.93
C ASP A 157 -10.15 3.31 -9.62
N ARG A 158 -9.93 4.48 -9.02
CA ARG A 158 -10.38 5.76 -9.60
C ARG A 158 -9.67 6.08 -10.92
N VAL A 159 -8.38 5.79 -11.06
CA VAL A 159 -7.69 5.95 -12.35
C VAL A 159 -8.29 5.03 -13.42
N ILE A 160 -8.51 3.76 -13.08
CA ILE A 160 -8.96 2.75 -14.04
C ILE A 160 -10.41 3.00 -14.46
N MET A 161 -11.29 3.36 -13.52
CA MET A 161 -12.72 3.50 -13.76
C MET A 161 -13.12 4.91 -14.20
N GLU A 162 -12.51 5.94 -13.61
CA GLU A 162 -12.95 7.34 -13.77
C GLU A 162 -11.96 8.16 -14.61
N GLY A 163 -10.76 7.64 -14.88
CA GLY A 163 -9.67 8.45 -15.45
C GLY A 163 -9.22 9.58 -14.52
N TYR A 164 -9.46 9.43 -13.21
CA TYR A 164 -9.14 10.43 -12.19
C TYR A 164 -7.66 10.82 -12.23
N ASP A 165 -7.36 12.11 -12.32
CA ASP A 165 -6.00 12.57 -12.61
C ASP A 165 -5.03 12.51 -11.42
N CYS A 166 -5.49 12.04 -10.26
CA CYS A 166 -4.70 12.04 -9.03
C CYS A 166 -4.15 13.41 -8.60
N ASP A 167 -4.53 14.51 -9.25
CA ASP A 167 -4.06 15.87 -8.97
C ASP A 167 -5.02 16.67 -8.08
N SER A 168 -6.07 16.07 -7.50
CA SER A 168 -6.97 16.85 -6.64
C SER A 168 -6.27 17.25 -5.32
N SER A 169 -5.71 18.45 -5.30
CA SER A 169 -6.16 19.42 -4.31
C SER A 169 -7.68 19.61 -4.49
N THR A 170 -8.41 19.63 -3.39
CA THR A 170 -9.85 19.89 -3.30
C THR A 170 -10.29 21.12 -4.13
N PRO A 171 -11.58 21.16 -4.55
CA PRO A 171 -12.10 22.05 -5.59
C PRO A 171 -12.02 23.52 -5.18
N GLU A 172 -11.77 24.38 -6.18
CA GLU A 172 -11.93 25.83 -6.06
C GLU A 172 -13.32 26.16 -5.49
N GLU A 173 -13.35 26.86 -4.35
CA GLU A 173 -14.53 27.62 -3.94
C GLU A 173 -14.89 28.53 -5.10
N SER A 174 -16.00 28.21 -5.75
CA SER A 174 -16.61 29.08 -6.74
C SER A 174 -17.07 30.32 -5.99
N THR A 175 -16.28 31.39 -6.08
CA THR A 175 -16.69 32.73 -5.64
C THR A 175 -17.91 33.13 -6.46
N SER A 176 -19.10 33.05 -5.85
CA SER A 176 -20.28 33.72 -6.38
C SER A 176 -20.08 35.22 -6.17
N GLU A 177 -19.70 35.90 -7.24
CA GLU A 177 -19.98 37.32 -7.45
C GLU A 177 -21.51 37.49 -7.42
N GLU A 178 -22.04 38.07 -6.35
CA GLU A 178 -23.35 38.73 -6.38
C GLU A 178 -23.09 40.23 -6.25
N ASP A 179 -23.01 40.88 -7.43
CA ASP A 179 -23.37 42.29 -7.59
C ASP A 179 -24.90 42.38 -7.57
N ASP A 180 -25.46 43.02 -6.53
CA ASP A 180 -26.59 43.95 -6.61
C ASP A 180 -26.72 44.78 -5.31
#